data_AF-A0A832HKC1-F1
#
_entry.id   AF-A0A832HKC1-F1
#
_cell.length_a   1.000
_cell.length_b   1.000
_cell.length_c   1.000
_cell.angle_alpha   90.00
_cell.angle_beta   90.00
_cell.angle_gamma   90.00
#
_symmetry.space_group_name_H-M   'P 1'
#
loop_
_entity.id
_entity.type
_entity.pdbx_description
1 polymer ?
#
loop_
_entity_poly.entity_id
_entity_poly.type
_entity_poly.pdbx_seq_one_letter_code
_entity_poly.pdbx_strand_id
1 'polypeptide(L)' 'MTRTHVDLFSGIGGFGLAAEANGVKTITFCENDGRCRQFLSKSWPGVNDRNLLFRRGSGSKSAWVTPPSE' A
#
# COMPACT_ATOMS: atom_id res chain seq x y z
N MET A 1 10.41 -18.11 1.99
CA MET A 1 9.24 -17.81 1.14
C MET A 1 8.45 -16.71 1.82
N THR A 2 8.63 -15.45 1.42
CA THR A 2 7.94 -14.30 2.03
C THR A 2 6.63 -14.07 1.28
N ARG A 3 5.49 -14.12 1.98
CA ARG A 3 4.19 -13.79 1.38
C ARG A 3 4.04 -12.27 1.29
N THR A 4 3.53 -11.79 0.17
CA THR A 4 3.28 -10.36 -0.06
C THR A 4 1.80 -10.03 0.06
N HIS A 5 1.49 -8.91 0.72
CA HIS A 5 0.14 -8.42 0.94
C HIS A 5 -0.06 -7.05 0.28
N VAL A 6 -1.20 -6.90 -0.40
CA VAL A 6 -1.67 -5.63 -0.97
C VAL A 6 -3.00 -5.32 -0.31
N ASP A 7 -3.06 -4.19 0.37
CA ASP A 7 -4.23 -3.74 1.09
C ASP A 7 -5.02 -2.77 0.20
N LEU A 8 -6.19 -3.17 -0.27
CA LEU A 8 -7.10 -2.34 -1.07
C LEU A 8 -8.24 -1.89 -0.17
N PHE A 9 -8.52 -0.58 -0.13
CA PHE A 9 -9.42 0.06 0.85
C PHE A 9 -8.84 -0.01 2.26
N SER A 10 -7.57 0.37 2.37
CA SER A 10 -6.76 0.18 3.58
C SER A 10 -7.30 0.89 4.80
N GLY A 11 -8.08 1.97 4.63
CA GLY A 11 -8.48 2.83 5.72
C GLY A 11 -7.25 3.23 6.54
N ILE A 12 -7.24 2.91 7.84
CA ILE A 12 -6.10 3.18 8.73
C ILE A 12 -4.99 2.11 8.71
N GLY A 13 -5.10 1.06 7.89
CA GLY A 13 -4.07 0.02 7.74
C GLY A 13 -4.20 -1.19 8.66
N GLY A 14 -5.43 -1.55 9.06
CA GLY A 14 -5.70 -2.68 9.95
C GLY A 14 -5.26 -4.04 9.36
N PHE A 15 -5.49 -4.27 8.06
CA PHE A 15 -5.03 -5.49 7.41
C PHE A 15 -3.51 -5.50 7.24
N GLY A 16 -2.89 -4.33 6.99
CA GLY A 16 -1.43 -4.19 7.01
C GLY A 16 -0.80 -4.66 8.33
N LEU A 17 -1.37 -4.23 9.46
CA LEU A 17 -0.91 -4.64 10.79
C LEU A 17 -1.10 -6.15 11.03
N ALA A 18 -2.25 -6.70 10.63
CA ALA A 18 -2.53 -8.13 10.75
C ALA A 18 -1.59 -8.97 9.86
N ALA A 19 -1.27 -8.49 8.66
CA ALA A 19 -0.33 -9.13 7.74
C ALA A 19 1.08 -9.19 8.36
N GLU A 20 1.58 -8.08 8.90
CA GLU A 20 2.87 -8.04 9.59
C GLU A 20 2.92 -9.00 10.80
N ALA A 21 1.86 -9.04 11.60
CA ALA A 21 1.73 -9.96 12.72
C ALA A 21 1.78 -11.45 12.30
N ASN A 22 1.42 -11.77 11.06
CA ASN A 22 1.46 -13.13 10.49
C ASN A 22 2.71 -13.39 9.62
N GLY A 23 3.71 -12.51 9.65
CA GLY A 23 4.93 -12.65 8.85
C GLY A 23 4.71 -12.43 7.34
N VAL A 24 3.65 -11.72 6.97
CA VAL A 24 3.32 -11.33 5.60
C VAL A 24 3.75 -9.88 5.38
N LYS A 25 4.51 -9.62 4.32
CA LYS A 25 5.02 -8.29 4.02
C LYS A 25 3.99 -7.48 3.23
N THR A 26 3.48 -6.40 3.82
CA THR A 26 2.63 -5.45 3.09
C THR A 26 3.48 -4.58 2.19
N ILE A 27 3.20 -4.61 0.88
CA ILE A 27 4.00 -3.93 -0.15
C ILE A 27 3.34 -2.65 -0.67
N THR A 28 2.02 -2.51 -0.50
CA THR A 28 1.26 -1.37 -0.98
C THR A 28 -0.05 -1.24 -0.22
N PHE A 29 -0.41 -0.01 0.11
CA PHE A 29 -1.73 0.41 0.56
C PHE A 29 -2.43 1.16 -0.56
N CYS A 30 -3.74 0.96 -0.70
CA CYS A 30 -4.55 1.75 -1.62
C CYS A 30 -5.75 2.32 -0.88
N GLU A 31 -5.79 3.65 -0.74
CA GLU A 31 -6.85 4.37 -0.04
C GLU A 31 -7.23 5.66 -0.76
N ASN A 32 -8.53 5.95 -0.83
CA ASN A 32 -9.08 7.16 -1.43
C ASN A 32 -9.20 8.31 -0.42
N ASP A 33 -9.46 8.00 0.85
CA ASP A 33 -9.59 9.01 1.89
C ASP A 33 -8.23 9.67 2.22
N GLY A 34 -8.18 11.00 2.08
CA GLY A 34 -6.93 11.76 2.27
C GLY A 34 -6.38 11.76 3.70
N ARG A 35 -7.24 11.62 4.73
CA ARG A 35 -6.78 11.56 6.13
C ARG A 35 -6.14 10.20 6.41
N CYS A 36 -6.77 9.14 5.93
CA CYS A 36 -6.25 7.79 6.02
C CYS A 36 -4.89 7.67 5.31
N ARG A 37 -4.74 8.28 4.13
CA ARG A 37 -3.45 8.33 3.43
C ARG A 37 -2.34 9.01 4.22
N GLN A 38 -2.64 10.17 4.81
CA GLN A 38 -1.69 10.88 5.66
C GLN A 38 -1.26 10.05 6.86
N PHE A 39 -2.19 9.31 7.47
CA PHE A 39 -1.88 8.40 8.57
C PHE A 39 -0.98 7.25 8.10
N LEU A 40 -1.35 6.55 7.03
CA LEU A 40 -0.59 5.44 6.48
C LEU A 40 0.84 5.83 6.09
N SER A 41 1.02 7.00 5.47
CA SER A 41 2.33 7.52 5.10
C SER A 41 3.26 7.80 6.29
N LYS A 42 2.70 8.11 7.46
CA LYS A 42 3.44 8.37 8.70
C LYS A 42 3.76 7.07 9.43
N SER A 43 2.79 6.16 9.48
CA SER A 43 2.92 4.88 10.20
C SER A 43 3.80 3.88 9.46
N TRP A 44 3.81 3.89 8.12
CA TRP A 44 4.65 3.01 7.28
C TRP A 44 5.52 3.81 6.29
N PRO A 45 6.57 4.49 6.77
CA PRO A 45 7.48 5.23 5.91
C PRO A 45 8.25 4.26 4.99
N GLY A 46 7.86 4.20 3.72
CA GLY A 46 8.48 3.33 2.71
C GLY A 46 7.53 2.31 2.06
N VAL A 47 6.31 2.17 2.58
CA VAL A 47 5.25 1.40 1.90
C VAL A 47 4.46 2.35 1.00
N ASN A 48 4.30 1.99 -0.27
CA ASN A 48 3.61 2.83 -1.24
C ASN A 48 2.11 2.93 -0.91
N ASP A 49 1.61 4.13 -0.67
CA ASP A 49 0.18 4.41 -0.55
C ASP A 49 -0.36 5.05 -1.85
N ARG A 50 -1.38 4.46 -2.47
CA ARG A 50 -1.90 4.82 -3.82
C ARG A 50 -3.40 5.13 -3.81
N ASN A 51 -3.83 6.14 -4.55
CA ASN A 51 -5.25 6.50 -4.59
C ASN A 51 -6.01 5.45 -5.42
N LEU A 52 -7.13 4.95 -4.88
CA LEU A 52 -8.02 3.97 -5.51
C LEU A 52 -8.81 4.52 -6.71
N LEU A 53 -8.75 5.81 -7.00
CA LEU A 53 -9.32 6.40 -8.21
C LEU A 53 -8.84 5.61 -9.44
N PHE A 54 -9.73 4.78 -9.99
CA PHE A 54 -9.56 4.05 -11.24
C PHE A 54 -9.28 5.06 -12.35
N ARG A 55 -8.01 5.33 -12.63
CA ARG A 55 -7.61 6.11 -13.81
C ARG A 55 -7.84 5.23 -15.05
N ARG A 56 -9.06 5.23 -15.60
CA ARG A 56 -9.32 4.67 -16.94
C ARG A 56 -8.52 5.51 -17.95
N GLY A 57 -7.44 4.93 -18.46
CA GLY A 57 -6.88 5.22 -19.78
C GLY A 57 -6.18 6.58 -19.97
N SER A 58 -4.85 6.56 -19.94
CA SER A 58 -3.95 7.04 -21.00
C SER A 58 -2.59 7.42 -20.40
N GLY A 59 -1.52 6.89 -21.00
CA GLY A 59 -0.17 7.46 -20.95
C GLY A 59 0.53 7.56 -19.60
N SER A 60 1.60 6.78 -19.45
CA SER A 60 2.86 7.16 -18.78
C SER A 60 2.81 7.58 -17.30
N LYS A 61 3.17 6.64 -16.42
CA LYS A 61 4.49 6.55 -15.75
C LYS A 61 4.35 5.73 -14.46
N SER A 62 4.96 4.54 -14.53
CA SER A 62 5.62 3.82 -13.43
C SER A 62 5.27 4.24 -12.01
N ALA A 63 4.42 3.45 -11.37
CA ALA A 63 4.61 3.16 -9.96
C ALA A 63 4.53 1.65 -9.83
N TRP A 64 5.58 1.05 -10.39
CA TRP A 64 6.00 -0.31 -10.08
C TRP A 64 6.08 -0.40 -8.56
N VAL A 65 5.46 -1.43 -7.99
CA VAL A 65 5.85 -1.90 -6.66
C VAL A 65 7.36 -2.10 -6.77
N THR A 66 8.16 -1.20 -6.20
CA THR A 66 9.58 -1.44 -6.07
C THR A 66 9.70 -2.71 -5.23
N PRO A 67 10.19 -3.83 -5.78
CA PRO A 67 10.44 -4.99 -4.97
C PRO A 67 11.36 -4.54 -3.83
N PRO A 68 11.14 -4.99 -2.59
CA PRO A 68 12.08 -4.70 -1.53
C PRO A 68 13.46 -5.22 -1.96
N SER A 69 14.48 -4.37 -1.85
CA SER A 69 15.87 -4.80 -2.01
C SER A 69 16.13 -5.96 -1.05
N GLU A 70 16.70 -7.04 -1.58
CA GLU A 70 17.33 -8.10 -0.77
C GLU A 70 18.28 -7.53 0.27
#